data_AF-A0A2B7WRV3-F1
#
_entry.id   AF-A0A2B7WRV3-F1
#
_cell.length_a   1.000
_cell.length_b   1.000
_cell.length_c   1.000
_cell.angle_alpha   90.00
_cell.angle_beta   90.00
_cell.angle_gamma   90.00
#
_symmetry.space_group_name_H-M   'P 1'
#
loop_
_entity.id
_entity.type
_entity.pdbx_description
1 polymer ?
#
loop_
_entity_poly.entity_id
_entity_poly.type
_entity_poly.pdbx_seq_one_letter_code
_entity_poly.pdbx_strand_id
1 'polypeptide(L)'
;MLNRASPFERAYRDATNYQKSLPEDDIATLEKYLKVAPYTSLHRPVLRHPDLQPNNTFVSKNGNLDIVGLIDWQHCSALPDFLAAGIPHYIQNYDDEGSLRFVQPKLPPQETLDKMSGSERSAALEQFRRRHLHFYYRGFTQMLSPSHLRALEYGSGGSHLLKRKIFTNAGNPWEGDNAQLIAGTDDTAAAAEGSSSNNDIPPPCLISFDSSETQDALRIVKEHEEIDGQLSFIRNAIGVSSEGWTSNEMFEDAVARSRAWRELAVETAKDDDDDRGMTERHWPFDDFDEDE
;
A
#
# COMPACT_ATOMS: atom_id res chain seq x y z
N MET A 1 -1.46 -34.91 -1.80
CA MET A 1 -0.24 -34.10 -1.57
C MET A 1 -0.74 -32.78 -1.01
N LEU A 2 -0.16 -32.28 0.07
CA LEU A 2 -0.48 -30.92 0.54
C LEU A 2 0.13 -29.95 -0.48
N ASN A 3 -0.66 -29.03 -1.03
CA ASN A 3 -0.21 -28.05 -2.02
C ASN A 3 0.63 -26.99 -1.31
N ARG A 4 1.94 -27.19 -1.25
CA ARG A 4 2.89 -26.20 -0.71
C ARG A 4 3.28 -25.20 -1.78
N ALA A 5 3.31 -23.91 -1.43
CA ALA A 5 3.69 -22.84 -2.35
C ALA A 5 4.80 -21.96 -1.75
N SER A 6 5.71 -21.50 -2.60
CA SER A 6 6.60 -20.37 -2.27
C SER A 6 5.83 -19.06 -2.43
N PRO A 7 6.30 -17.96 -1.83
CA PRO A 7 5.79 -16.63 -2.15
C PRO A 7 5.67 -16.41 -3.67
N PHE A 8 4.51 -15.92 -4.11
CA PHE A 8 4.19 -15.70 -5.53
C PHE A 8 5.15 -14.69 -6.17
N GLU A 9 5.30 -13.50 -5.56
CA GLU A 9 6.33 -12.54 -5.94
C GLU A 9 7.70 -13.13 -5.61
N ARG A 10 8.48 -13.46 -6.66
CA ARG A 10 9.76 -14.16 -6.54
C ARG A 10 10.77 -13.41 -5.67
N ALA A 11 10.70 -12.07 -5.68
CA ALA A 11 11.55 -11.22 -4.86
C ALA A 11 11.40 -11.49 -3.35
N TYR A 12 10.22 -11.94 -2.90
CA TYR A 12 9.95 -12.23 -1.49
C TYR A 12 10.46 -13.60 -1.03
N ARG A 13 10.87 -14.48 -1.95
CA ARG A 13 11.28 -15.86 -1.62
C ARG A 13 12.53 -15.89 -0.76
N ASP A 14 13.41 -14.91 -0.90
CA ASP A 14 14.62 -14.80 -0.07
C ASP A 14 14.28 -14.57 1.42
N ALA A 15 13.26 -13.75 1.70
CA ALA A 15 12.83 -13.42 3.06
C ALA A 15 12.33 -14.64 3.85
N THR A 16 11.80 -15.63 3.14
CA THR A 16 11.36 -16.92 3.69
C THR A 16 12.42 -18.02 3.58
N ASN A 17 13.67 -17.68 3.22
CA ASN A 17 14.74 -18.64 2.93
C ASN A 17 14.32 -19.70 1.89
N TYR A 18 13.53 -19.28 0.89
CA TYR A 18 12.97 -20.11 -0.17
C TYR A 18 12.09 -21.26 0.33
N GLN A 19 11.63 -21.20 1.59
CA GLN A 19 10.76 -22.22 2.16
C GLN A 19 9.34 -22.08 1.60
N LYS A 20 8.70 -23.24 1.37
CA LYS A 20 7.31 -23.30 0.95
C LYS A 20 6.39 -23.36 2.16
N SER A 21 5.34 -22.55 2.14
CA SER A 21 4.31 -22.49 3.16
C SER A 21 3.15 -23.44 2.83
N LEU A 22 2.38 -23.82 3.85
CA LEU A 22 1.16 -24.61 3.69
C LEU A 22 -0.08 -23.69 3.71
N PRO A 23 -1.08 -23.93 2.86
CA PRO A 23 -2.34 -23.18 2.91
C PRO A 23 -3.05 -23.38 4.26
N GLU A 24 -2.82 -24.50 4.94
CA GLU A 24 -3.35 -24.75 6.28
C GLU A 24 -2.86 -23.73 7.33
N ASP A 25 -1.64 -23.21 7.18
CA ASP A 25 -1.06 -22.21 8.09
C ASP A 25 -1.73 -20.84 7.90
N ASP A 26 -2.08 -20.51 6.66
CA ASP A 26 -2.87 -19.32 6.33
C ASP A 26 -4.31 -19.44 6.86
N ILE A 27 -4.98 -20.59 6.62
CA ILE A 27 -6.32 -20.87 7.15
C ILE A 27 -6.35 -20.75 8.67
N ALA A 28 -5.37 -21.31 9.38
CA ALA A 28 -5.27 -21.21 10.83
C ALA A 28 -5.11 -19.76 11.31
N THR A 29 -4.41 -18.93 10.53
CA THR A 29 -4.25 -17.50 10.82
C THR A 29 -5.53 -16.72 10.52
N LEU A 30 -6.26 -17.03 9.44
CA LEU A 30 -7.58 -16.47 9.15
C LEU A 30 -8.60 -16.80 10.25
N GLU A 31 -8.59 -18.02 10.77
CA GLU A 31 -9.44 -18.41 11.90
C GLU A 31 -9.13 -17.61 13.17
N LYS A 32 -7.86 -17.27 13.41
CA LYS A 32 -7.45 -16.36 14.49
C LYS A 32 -7.96 -14.93 14.20
N TYR A 33 -7.78 -14.43 12.98
CA TYR A 33 -8.25 -13.10 12.57
C TYR A 33 -9.76 -12.94 12.77
N LEU A 34 -10.57 -13.94 12.40
CA LEU A 34 -12.03 -13.90 12.56
C LEU A 34 -12.48 -13.74 14.03
N LYS A 35 -11.68 -14.18 15.01
CA LYS A 35 -11.96 -13.97 16.43
C LYS A 35 -11.70 -12.53 16.88
N VAL A 36 -10.79 -11.83 16.21
CA VAL A 36 -10.37 -10.46 16.55
C VAL A 36 -11.11 -9.39 15.72
N ALA A 37 -11.55 -9.73 14.51
CA ALA A 37 -12.23 -8.80 13.61
C ALA A 37 -13.43 -8.03 14.24
N PRO A 38 -14.27 -8.63 15.11
CA PRO A 38 -15.36 -7.89 15.78
C PRO A 38 -14.90 -6.71 16.66
N TYR A 39 -13.64 -6.68 17.09
CA TYR A 39 -13.10 -5.63 17.97
C TYR A 39 -12.53 -4.42 17.20
N THR A 40 -12.65 -4.40 15.87
CA THR A 40 -12.24 -3.25 15.05
C THR A 40 -13.29 -2.14 15.12
N SER A 41 -13.12 -1.24 16.09
CA SER A 41 -14.05 -0.23 16.63
C SER A 41 -14.68 0.86 15.71
N LEU A 42 -14.81 0.68 14.39
CA LEU A 42 -15.32 1.72 13.47
C LEU A 42 -16.35 1.19 12.45
N HIS A 43 -17.45 0.61 12.94
CA HIS A 43 -18.46 -0.07 12.09
C HIS A 43 -19.47 0.86 11.40
N ARG A 44 -19.33 2.19 11.44
CA ARG A 44 -20.29 3.08 10.78
C ARG A 44 -20.21 2.84 9.26
N PRO A 45 -21.30 2.41 8.60
CA PRO A 45 -21.29 2.26 7.16
C PRO A 45 -21.24 3.64 6.51
N VAL A 46 -20.31 3.79 5.58
CA VAL A 46 -20.06 5.02 4.84
C VAL A 46 -20.05 4.65 3.35
N LEU A 47 -20.81 5.42 2.58
CA LEU A 47 -20.79 5.36 1.13
C LEU A 47 -19.88 6.47 0.62
N ARG A 48 -18.85 6.12 -0.15
CA ARG A 48 -17.91 7.06 -0.76
C ARG A 48 -17.72 6.75 -2.22
N HIS A 49 -17.50 7.80 -3.00
CA HIS A 49 -17.20 7.67 -4.41
C HIS A 49 -15.94 6.80 -4.59
N PRO A 50 -15.99 5.72 -5.38
CA PRO A 50 -14.87 4.77 -5.50
C PRO A 50 -13.68 5.40 -6.24
N ASP A 51 -13.94 6.28 -7.20
CA ASP A 51 -12.90 6.92 -8.02
C ASP A 51 -13.15 8.42 -8.22
N LEU A 52 -12.92 9.20 -7.17
CA LEU A 52 -13.16 10.65 -7.21
C LEU A 52 -12.02 11.38 -7.94
N GLN A 53 -12.18 11.53 -9.24
CA GLN A 53 -11.27 12.26 -10.13
C GLN A 53 -12.01 13.29 -11.01
N PRO A 54 -11.32 14.26 -11.64
CA PRO A 54 -11.95 15.31 -12.42
C PRO A 54 -12.84 14.80 -13.56
N ASN A 55 -12.47 13.71 -14.22
CA ASN A 55 -13.27 13.10 -15.29
C ASN A 55 -14.64 12.61 -14.80
N ASN A 56 -14.76 12.34 -13.49
CA ASN A 56 -15.97 11.87 -12.83
C ASN A 56 -16.73 13.00 -12.11
N THR A 57 -16.30 14.26 -12.30
CA THR A 57 -16.86 15.44 -11.62
C THR A 57 -17.37 16.48 -12.62
N PHE A 58 -18.66 16.80 -12.56
CA PHE A 58 -19.24 17.90 -13.33
C PHE A 58 -19.23 19.20 -12.54
N VAL A 59 -18.81 20.27 -13.21
CA VAL A 59 -18.83 21.64 -12.68
C VAL A 59 -19.84 22.51 -13.43
N SER A 60 -20.34 23.53 -12.73
CA SER A 60 -21.30 24.50 -13.27
C SER A 60 -20.74 25.28 -14.47
N LYS A 61 -21.60 25.56 -15.46
CA LYS A 61 -21.25 26.34 -16.67
C LYS A 61 -21.22 27.86 -16.44
N ASN A 62 -21.70 28.33 -15.28
CA ASN A 62 -21.84 29.74 -14.95
C ASN A 62 -20.53 30.40 -14.46
N GLY A 63 -19.43 29.63 -14.38
CA GLY A 63 -18.12 30.12 -13.95
C GLY A 63 -17.87 30.06 -12.44
N ASN A 64 -18.85 29.64 -11.63
CA ASN A 64 -18.70 29.55 -10.18
C ASN A 64 -17.93 28.31 -9.71
N LEU A 65 -17.67 27.35 -10.61
CA LEU A 65 -16.99 26.08 -10.34
C LEU A 65 -17.70 25.19 -9.29
N ASP A 66 -18.98 25.44 -9.03
CA ASP A 66 -19.82 24.57 -8.18
C ASP A 66 -19.86 23.14 -8.75
N ILE A 67 -19.66 22.14 -7.89
CA ILE A 67 -19.83 20.72 -8.26
C ILE A 67 -21.33 20.46 -8.43
N VAL A 68 -21.75 20.13 -9.64
CA VAL A 68 -23.17 19.90 -10.00
C VAL A 68 -23.52 18.44 -10.20
N GLY A 69 -22.51 17.55 -10.25
CA GLY A 69 -22.75 16.11 -10.39
C GLY A 69 -21.48 15.31 -10.22
N LEU A 70 -21.64 14.08 -9.73
CA LEU A 70 -20.62 13.04 -9.68
C LEU A 70 -21.17 11.82 -10.39
N ILE A 71 -20.38 11.24 -11.30
CA ILE A 71 -20.73 10.03 -12.07
C ILE A 71 -19.71 8.94 -11.80
N ASP A 72 -19.91 7.75 -12.37
CA ASP A 72 -18.98 6.63 -12.23
C ASP A 72 -18.98 6.04 -10.80
N TRP A 73 -20.19 5.88 -10.27
CA TRP A 73 -20.44 5.19 -9.00
C TRP A 73 -20.43 3.65 -9.12
N GLN A 74 -20.12 3.12 -10.30
CA GLN A 74 -19.91 1.68 -10.47
C GLN A 74 -18.78 1.23 -9.53
N HIS A 75 -18.94 0.05 -8.93
CA HIS A 75 -18.05 -0.48 -7.88
C HIS A 75 -18.09 0.25 -6.52
N CYS A 76 -18.97 1.24 -6.34
CA CYS A 76 -19.18 1.85 -5.03
C CYS A 76 -19.71 0.81 -4.03
N SER A 77 -19.10 0.79 -2.83
CA SER A 77 -19.47 -0.12 -1.75
C SER A 77 -19.73 0.65 -0.46
N ALA A 78 -20.72 0.21 0.31
CA ALA A 78 -20.93 0.70 1.67
C ALA A 78 -19.96 -0.02 2.60
N LEU A 79 -18.96 0.70 3.12
CA LEU A 79 -17.88 0.14 3.93
C LEU A 79 -17.86 0.79 5.32
N PRO A 80 -17.37 0.09 6.35
CA PRO A 80 -16.99 0.72 7.61
C PRO A 80 -16.12 1.96 7.38
N ASP A 81 -16.30 3.01 8.18
CA ASP A 81 -15.57 4.29 8.05
C ASP A 81 -14.06 4.08 7.96
N PHE A 82 -13.52 3.08 8.67
CA PHE A 82 -12.08 2.79 8.65
C PHE A 82 -11.56 2.21 7.32
N LEU A 83 -12.41 1.53 6.56
CA LEU A 83 -12.08 1.03 5.24
C LEU A 83 -12.36 2.06 4.15
N ALA A 84 -13.43 2.85 4.34
CA ALA A 84 -13.82 3.91 3.41
C ALA A 84 -12.92 5.16 3.52
N ALA A 85 -12.28 5.38 4.67
CA ALA A 85 -11.46 6.54 4.91
C ALA A 85 -10.21 6.56 4.02
N GLY A 86 -9.94 7.74 3.48
CA GLY A 86 -8.84 7.98 2.56
C GLY A 86 -8.92 9.37 1.95
N ILE A 87 -7.81 9.80 1.37
CA ILE A 87 -7.77 10.92 0.43
C ILE A 87 -7.86 10.30 -0.98
N PRO A 88 -8.76 10.76 -1.86
CA PRO A 88 -8.87 10.25 -3.22
C PRO A 88 -7.54 10.25 -3.97
N HIS A 89 -7.30 9.25 -4.81
CA HIS A 89 -6.01 9.04 -5.48
C HIS A 89 -5.54 10.27 -6.29
N TYR A 90 -6.45 10.94 -6.98
CA TYR A 90 -6.12 12.16 -7.74
C TYR A 90 -5.70 13.36 -6.84
N ILE A 91 -6.11 13.35 -5.57
CA ILE A 91 -5.91 14.43 -4.60
C ILE A 91 -4.75 14.13 -3.65
N GLN A 92 -4.49 12.86 -3.36
CA GLN A 92 -3.48 12.44 -2.38
C GLN A 92 -2.05 12.76 -2.85
N ASN A 93 -1.15 12.86 -1.88
CA ASN A 93 0.26 13.16 -2.09
C ASN A 93 1.09 12.55 -0.95
N TYR A 94 0.86 11.27 -0.66
CA TYR A 94 1.46 10.58 0.48
C TYR A 94 2.98 10.39 0.35
N ASP A 95 3.53 10.42 -0.86
CA ASP A 95 4.98 10.30 -1.13
C ASP A 95 5.75 11.59 -0.83
N ASP A 96 5.09 12.63 -0.33
CA ASP A 96 5.68 13.93 -0.05
C ASP A 96 5.66 14.23 1.46
N GLU A 97 6.85 14.30 2.06
CA GLU A 97 7.01 14.54 3.51
C GLU A 97 6.32 15.84 3.97
N GLY A 98 6.37 16.89 3.13
CA GLY A 98 5.69 18.15 3.42
C GLY A 98 4.17 18.01 3.53
N SER A 99 3.58 17.18 2.67
CA SER A 99 2.14 16.88 2.67
C SER A 99 1.75 16.04 3.89
N LEU A 100 2.55 15.01 4.23
CA LEU A 100 2.34 14.19 5.43
C LEU A 100 2.39 15.02 6.72
N ARG A 101 3.33 15.98 6.80
CA ARG A 101 3.48 16.90 7.93
C ARG A 101 2.49 18.06 7.91
N PHE A 102 1.55 18.06 6.97
CA PHE A 102 0.54 19.11 6.81
C PHE A 102 1.14 20.51 6.71
N VAL A 103 2.26 20.64 6.00
CA VAL A 103 2.92 21.93 5.74
C VAL A 103 2.15 22.68 4.66
N GLN A 104 1.85 23.95 4.92
CA GLN A 104 1.19 24.80 3.92
C GLN A 104 2.06 24.92 2.66
N PRO A 105 1.54 24.55 1.48
CA PRO A 105 2.28 24.64 0.23
C PRO A 105 2.47 26.10 -0.18
N LYS A 106 3.68 26.41 -0.64
CA LYS A 106 4.05 27.73 -1.17
C LYS A 106 4.46 27.59 -2.62
N LEU A 107 3.87 28.43 -3.47
CA LEU A 107 4.30 28.54 -4.86
C LEU A 107 5.67 29.22 -4.87
N PRO A 108 6.66 28.71 -5.63
CA PRO A 108 7.91 29.41 -5.81
C PRO A 108 7.68 30.83 -6.35
N PRO A 109 8.46 31.84 -5.92
CA PRO A 109 8.34 33.19 -6.45
C PRO A 109 8.48 33.21 -7.97
N GLN A 110 7.78 34.14 -8.64
CA GLN A 110 7.78 34.24 -10.09
C GLN A 110 9.20 34.41 -10.67
N GLU A 111 10.05 35.18 -9.99
CA GLU A 111 11.46 35.36 -10.35
C GLU A 111 12.27 34.05 -10.35
N THR A 112 11.89 33.08 -9.53
CA THR A 112 12.48 31.75 -9.50
C THR A 112 11.92 30.90 -10.64
N LEU A 113 10.60 30.93 -10.85
CA LEU A 113 9.93 30.18 -11.92
C LEU A 113 10.37 30.61 -13.32
N ASP A 114 10.65 31.89 -13.53
CA ASP A 114 11.08 32.42 -14.83
C ASP A 114 12.53 32.07 -15.17
N LYS A 115 13.33 31.66 -14.17
CA LYS A 115 14.71 31.19 -14.35
C LYS A 115 14.82 29.67 -14.55
N MET A 116 13.74 28.93 -14.28
CA MET A 116 13.68 27.49 -14.47
C MET A 116 13.55 27.13 -15.96
N SER A 117 14.12 26.01 -16.37
CA SER A 117 13.81 25.40 -17.67
C SER A 117 12.33 25.01 -17.75
N GLY A 118 11.81 24.76 -18.96
CA GLY A 118 10.40 24.37 -19.14
C GLY A 118 10.03 23.10 -18.37
N SER A 119 10.94 22.13 -18.27
CA SER A 119 10.75 20.89 -17.51
C SER A 119 10.73 21.16 -16.00
N GLU A 120 11.73 21.88 -15.48
CA GLU A 120 11.82 22.21 -14.06
C GLU A 120 10.62 23.05 -13.59
N ARG A 121 10.19 24.02 -14.40
CA ARG A 121 9.02 24.84 -14.12
C ARG A 121 7.76 23.99 -14.06
N SER A 122 7.58 23.08 -15.02
CA SER A 122 6.42 22.18 -15.05
C SER A 122 6.39 21.27 -13.83
N ALA A 123 7.53 20.68 -13.46
CA ALA A 123 7.67 19.85 -12.27
C ALA A 123 7.36 20.63 -10.98
N ALA A 124 7.89 21.85 -10.84
CA ALA A 124 7.65 22.69 -9.67
C ALA A 124 6.17 23.10 -9.53
N LEU A 125 5.51 23.43 -10.65
CA LEU A 125 4.07 23.75 -10.67
C LEU A 125 3.21 22.52 -10.33
N GLU A 126 3.55 21.35 -10.87
CA GLU A 126 2.83 20.12 -10.58
C GLU A 126 3.01 19.69 -9.12
N GLN A 127 4.22 19.78 -8.58
CA GLN A 127 4.47 19.53 -7.16
C GLN A 127 3.67 20.48 -6.27
N PHE A 128 3.64 21.77 -6.60
CA PHE A 128 2.79 22.73 -5.89
C PHE A 128 1.32 22.34 -5.97
N ARG A 129 0.80 22.01 -7.15
CA ARG A 129 -0.60 21.60 -7.37
C ARG A 129 -0.97 20.39 -6.49
N ARG A 130 -0.14 19.32 -6.51
CA ARG A 130 -0.38 18.10 -5.71
C ARG A 130 -0.39 18.40 -4.21
N ARG A 131 0.61 19.13 -3.71
CA ARG A 131 0.67 19.55 -2.29
C ARG A 131 -0.54 20.42 -1.91
N HIS A 132 -0.95 21.33 -2.79
CA HIS A 132 -2.08 22.23 -2.59
C HIS A 132 -3.39 21.47 -2.45
N LEU A 133 -3.69 20.56 -3.38
CA LEU A 133 -4.89 19.73 -3.33
C LEU A 133 -4.94 18.87 -2.06
N HIS A 134 -3.84 18.19 -1.74
CA HIS A 134 -3.73 17.38 -0.53
C HIS A 134 -3.97 18.21 0.74
N PHE A 135 -3.30 19.36 0.86
CA PHE A 135 -3.40 20.25 2.01
C PHE A 135 -4.83 20.72 2.24
N TYR A 136 -5.51 21.24 1.21
CA TYR A 136 -6.88 21.71 1.37
C TYR A 136 -7.87 20.57 1.62
N TYR A 137 -7.71 19.42 0.97
CA TYR A 137 -8.57 18.27 1.25
C TYR A 137 -8.45 17.84 2.72
N ARG A 138 -7.23 17.72 3.25
CA ARG A 138 -7.00 17.37 4.66
C ARG A 138 -7.56 18.44 5.60
N GLY A 139 -7.34 19.72 5.31
CA GLY A 139 -7.85 20.83 6.12
C GLY A 139 -9.39 20.91 6.15
N PHE A 140 -10.06 20.81 5.01
CA PHE A 140 -11.52 20.79 4.94
C PHE A 140 -12.09 19.52 5.55
N THR A 141 -11.43 18.37 5.40
CA THR A 141 -11.81 17.13 6.10
C THR A 141 -11.78 17.32 7.61
N GLN A 142 -10.74 17.97 8.14
CA GLN A 142 -10.64 18.28 9.56
C GLN A 142 -11.78 19.16 10.05
N MET A 143 -12.20 20.15 9.24
CA MET A 143 -13.27 21.08 9.60
C MET A 143 -14.67 20.48 9.45
N LEU A 144 -14.92 19.76 8.36
CA LEU A 144 -16.26 19.35 7.92
C LEU A 144 -16.59 17.90 8.27
N SER A 145 -15.60 17.07 8.57
CA SER A 145 -15.81 15.64 8.83
C SER A 145 -14.85 15.09 9.89
N PRO A 146 -15.03 15.45 11.17
CA PRO A 146 -14.16 14.98 12.25
C PRO A 146 -14.11 13.45 12.41
N SER A 147 -15.16 12.72 12.05
CA SER A 147 -15.12 11.24 12.04
C SER A 147 -14.17 10.69 10.99
N HIS A 148 -14.25 11.23 9.76
CA HIS A 148 -13.35 10.87 8.66
C HIS A 148 -11.91 11.27 8.99
N LEU A 149 -11.72 12.44 9.59
CA LEU A 149 -10.40 12.83 10.08
C LEU A 149 -9.88 11.85 11.12
N ARG A 150 -10.69 11.43 12.11
CA ARG A 150 -10.27 10.41 13.08
C ARG A 150 -9.89 9.10 12.38
N ALA A 151 -10.65 8.65 11.39
CA ALA A 151 -10.30 7.47 10.60
C ALA A 151 -9.00 7.65 9.78
N LEU A 152 -8.67 8.88 9.37
CA LEU A 152 -7.38 9.21 8.72
C LEU A 152 -6.21 9.37 9.72
N GLU A 153 -6.43 10.02 10.87
CA GLU A 153 -5.41 10.52 11.81
C GLU A 153 -5.14 9.59 13.01
N TYR A 154 -6.02 8.63 13.32
CA TYR A 154 -5.70 7.53 14.25
C TYR A 154 -4.55 6.62 13.74
N GLY A 155 -3.86 7.03 12.67
CA GLY A 155 -2.55 6.55 12.23
C GLY A 155 -1.35 7.13 12.99
N SER A 156 -1.50 8.13 13.89
CA SER A 156 -0.37 8.60 14.72
C SER A 156 0.12 7.54 15.73
N GLY A 157 -0.60 6.40 15.85
CA GLY A 157 -0.20 5.22 16.62
C GLY A 157 -0.38 3.89 15.86
N GLY A 158 -0.37 3.89 14.52
CA GLY A 158 -0.34 2.68 13.67
C GLY A 158 -1.61 1.82 13.57
N SER A 159 -2.48 1.82 14.59
CA SER A 159 -3.58 0.83 14.74
C SER A 159 -4.61 0.77 13.61
N HIS A 160 -4.88 1.86 12.88
CA HIS A 160 -5.93 1.88 11.85
C HIS A 160 -5.43 1.56 10.44
N LEU A 161 -4.23 2.02 10.07
CA LEU A 161 -3.57 1.57 8.84
C LEU A 161 -3.40 0.06 8.91
N LEU A 162 -3.04 -0.46 10.07
CA LEU A 162 -3.00 -1.87 10.37
C LEU A 162 -4.37 -2.56 10.19
N LYS A 163 -5.46 -2.02 10.76
CA LYS A 163 -6.83 -2.58 10.58
C LYS A 163 -7.25 -2.65 9.12
N ARG A 164 -6.86 -1.66 8.30
CA ARG A 164 -7.12 -1.68 6.86
C ARG A 164 -6.23 -2.68 6.14
N LYS A 165 -4.92 -2.68 6.43
CA LYS A 165 -3.94 -3.63 5.90
C LYS A 165 -4.39 -5.07 6.17
N ILE A 166 -4.74 -5.39 7.42
CA ILE A 166 -5.16 -6.74 7.79
C ILE A 166 -6.49 -7.15 7.14
N PHE A 167 -7.45 -6.23 7.00
CA PHE A 167 -8.68 -6.51 6.26
C PHE A 167 -8.39 -6.83 4.79
N THR A 168 -7.53 -6.04 4.14
CA THR A 168 -7.10 -6.31 2.77
C THR A 168 -6.40 -7.67 2.68
N ASN A 169 -5.42 -7.92 3.55
CA ASN A 169 -4.62 -9.14 3.52
C ASN A 169 -5.47 -10.39 3.78
N ALA A 170 -6.41 -10.33 4.73
CA ALA A 170 -7.35 -11.43 4.99
C ALA A 170 -8.37 -11.66 3.86
N GLY A 171 -8.55 -10.68 2.96
CA GLY A 171 -9.44 -10.78 1.81
C GLY A 171 -8.73 -11.17 0.51
N ASN A 172 -7.40 -11.13 0.47
CA ASN A 172 -6.61 -11.49 -0.69
C ASN A 172 -6.51 -13.03 -0.82
N PRO A 173 -6.32 -13.56 -2.04
CA PRO A 173 -5.92 -14.95 -2.22
C PRO A 173 -4.62 -15.25 -1.48
N TRP A 174 -4.47 -16.49 -1.02
CA TRP A 174 -3.21 -16.95 -0.44
C TRP A 174 -2.15 -17.12 -1.53
N GLU A 175 -1.02 -16.43 -1.38
CA GLU A 175 0.08 -16.35 -2.35
C GLU A 175 1.39 -16.93 -1.80
N GLY A 176 1.30 -17.92 -0.91
CA GLY A 176 2.48 -18.64 -0.39
C GLY A 176 3.19 -17.96 0.81
N ASP A 177 2.64 -16.86 1.32
CA ASP A 177 3.11 -16.16 2.52
C ASP A 177 1.92 -15.74 3.41
N ASN A 178 2.09 -15.86 4.72
CA ASN A 178 1.12 -15.46 5.74
C ASN A 178 1.71 -14.46 6.77
N ALA A 179 2.96 -14.01 6.61
CA ALA A 179 3.64 -13.14 7.58
C ALA A 179 2.87 -11.83 7.83
N GLN A 180 2.37 -11.19 6.77
CA GLN A 180 1.57 -9.96 6.92
C GLN A 180 0.24 -10.22 7.65
N LEU A 181 -0.38 -11.38 7.45
CA LEU A 181 -1.62 -11.78 8.12
C LEU A 181 -1.35 -12.10 9.60
N ILE A 182 -0.25 -12.78 9.93
CA ILE A 182 0.16 -13.06 11.32
C ILE A 182 0.42 -11.75 12.06
N ALA A 183 1.34 -10.92 11.56
CA ALA A 183 1.74 -9.68 12.21
C ALA A 183 0.53 -8.74 12.42
N GLY A 184 -0.31 -8.57 11.40
CA GLY A 184 -1.48 -7.71 11.52
C GLY A 184 -2.57 -8.27 12.43
N THR A 185 -2.70 -9.59 12.53
CA THR A 185 -3.66 -10.24 13.44
C THR A 185 -3.21 -10.11 14.90
N ASP A 186 -1.92 -10.32 15.18
CA ASP A 186 -1.33 -10.15 16.51
C ASP A 186 -1.46 -8.71 17.02
N ASP A 187 -1.05 -7.73 16.20
CA ASP A 187 -1.17 -6.32 16.57
C ASP A 187 -2.64 -5.89 16.76
N THR A 188 -3.58 -6.43 15.98
CA THR A 188 -5.01 -6.14 16.15
C THR A 188 -5.53 -6.74 17.46
N ALA A 189 -5.06 -7.92 17.86
CA ALA A 189 -5.40 -8.54 19.14
C ALA A 189 -4.88 -7.70 20.31
N ALA A 190 -3.62 -7.27 20.26
CA ALA A 190 -3.02 -6.38 21.27
C ALA A 190 -3.78 -5.05 21.41
N ALA A 191 -4.19 -4.46 20.28
CA ALA A 191 -4.97 -3.22 20.27
C ALA A 191 -6.39 -3.41 20.86
N ALA A 192 -7.00 -4.58 20.67
CA ALA A 192 -8.30 -4.91 21.24
C ALA A 192 -8.23 -5.04 22.77
N GLU A 193 -7.20 -5.69 23.30
CA GLU A 193 -6.98 -5.83 24.75
C GLU A 193 -6.78 -4.47 25.45
N GLY A 194 -6.02 -3.56 24.82
CA GLY A 194 -5.73 -2.22 25.35
C GLY A 194 -6.89 -1.20 25.28
N SER A 195 -7.95 -1.47 24.49
CA SER A 195 -9.05 -0.51 24.25
C SER A 195 -10.20 -0.57 25.28
N SER A 196 -10.05 -1.41 26.31
CA SER A 196 -11.02 -1.73 27.37
C SER A 196 -11.32 -0.55 28.30
N SER A 197 -12.12 0.40 27.82
CA SER A 197 -12.51 1.61 28.55
C SER A 197 -14.02 1.84 28.65
N ASN A 198 -14.85 0.93 28.11
CA ASN A 198 -16.29 0.87 28.35
C ASN A 198 -16.63 -0.48 29.00
N ASN A 199 -17.67 -0.53 29.82
CA ASN A 199 -18.07 -1.60 30.76
C ASN A 199 -18.25 -3.05 30.22
N ASP A 200 -17.78 -3.37 29.02
CA ASP A 200 -17.62 -4.74 28.56
C ASP A 200 -16.21 -5.22 28.94
N ILE A 201 -16.14 -6.22 29.82
CA ILE A 201 -14.89 -6.91 30.14
C ILE A 201 -14.30 -7.40 28.82
N PRO A 202 -13.09 -6.99 28.42
CA PRO A 202 -12.43 -7.60 27.26
C PRO A 202 -12.35 -9.10 27.53
N PRO A 203 -12.78 -9.96 26.60
CA PRO A 203 -12.58 -11.38 26.80
C PRO A 203 -11.07 -11.64 26.98
N PRO A 204 -10.67 -12.41 28.01
CA PRO A 204 -9.27 -12.73 28.22
C PRO A 204 -8.70 -13.45 27.00
N CYS A 205 -7.55 -12.99 26.49
CA CYS A 205 -6.77 -13.58 25.39
C CYS A 205 -7.63 -14.01 24.19
N LEU A 206 -7.99 -13.07 23.32
CA LEU A 206 -8.77 -13.36 22.12
C LEU A 206 -8.12 -14.44 21.25
N ILE A 207 -6.80 -14.34 21.11
CA ILE A 207 -5.91 -15.26 20.43
C ILE A 207 -4.50 -15.08 21.01
N SER A 208 -3.60 -16.02 20.72
CA SER A 208 -2.17 -15.86 20.98
C SER A 208 -1.38 -16.47 19.82
N PHE A 209 -0.34 -15.79 19.40
CA PHE A 209 0.74 -16.35 18.60
C PHE A 209 1.91 -16.73 19.50
N ASP A 210 2.76 -17.64 19.03
CA ASP A 210 4.04 -17.83 19.71
C ASP A 210 4.91 -16.58 19.50
N SER A 211 5.68 -16.18 20.52
CA SER A 211 6.53 -14.99 20.42
C SER A 211 7.54 -15.09 19.27
N SER A 212 8.05 -16.30 18.98
CA SER A 212 8.95 -16.52 17.85
C SER A 212 8.25 -16.42 16.49
N GLU A 213 6.99 -16.88 16.40
CA GLU A 213 6.16 -16.78 15.20
C GLU A 213 5.89 -15.31 14.83
N THR A 214 5.49 -14.48 15.81
CA THR A 214 5.27 -13.04 15.59
C THR A 214 6.57 -12.32 15.24
N GLN A 215 7.69 -12.65 15.90
CA GLN A 215 8.98 -12.02 15.61
C GLN A 215 9.47 -12.34 14.20
N ASP A 216 9.33 -13.59 13.75
CA ASP A 216 9.69 -13.98 12.39
C ASP A 216 8.77 -13.34 11.35
N ALA A 217 7.47 -13.30 11.60
CA ALA A 217 6.52 -12.58 10.74
C ALA A 217 6.88 -11.09 10.61
N LEU A 218 7.19 -10.40 11.71
CA LEU A 218 7.61 -8.99 11.68
C LEU A 218 8.93 -8.78 10.93
N ARG A 219 9.87 -9.73 11.02
CA ARG A 219 11.11 -9.72 10.24
C ARG A 219 10.80 -9.82 8.75
N ILE A 220 10.00 -10.80 8.33
CA ILE A 220 9.60 -11.00 6.92
C ILE A 220 8.87 -9.78 6.38
N VAL A 221 7.91 -9.23 7.12
CA VAL A 221 7.17 -8.02 6.73
C VAL A 221 8.11 -6.85 6.46
N LYS A 222 9.12 -6.65 7.32
CA LYS A 222 10.11 -5.59 7.15
C LYS A 222 10.98 -5.82 5.91
N GLU A 223 11.43 -7.05 5.68
CA GLU A 223 12.20 -7.40 4.49
C GLU A 223 11.37 -7.17 3.21
N HIS A 224 10.07 -7.49 3.22
CA HIS A 224 9.17 -7.19 2.10
C HIS A 224 9.06 -5.68 1.83
N GLU A 225 8.96 -4.84 2.86
CA GLU A 225 8.94 -3.38 2.70
C GLU A 225 10.25 -2.85 2.08
N GLU A 226 11.40 -3.44 2.43
CA GLU A 226 12.70 -3.11 1.84
C GLU A 226 12.77 -3.54 0.37
N ILE A 227 12.30 -4.76 0.06
CA ILE A 227 12.21 -5.32 -1.30
C ILE A 227 11.29 -4.48 -2.19
N ASP A 228 10.13 -4.05 -1.68
CA ASP A 228 9.18 -3.20 -2.41
C ASP A 228 9.81 -1.87 -2.82
N GLY A 229 10.62 -1.27 -1.94
CA GLY A 229 11.39 -0.08 -2.24
C GLY A 229 12.39 -0.30 -3.37
N GLN A 230 13.12 -1.42 -3.35
CA GLN A 230 14.06 -1.78 -4.40
C GLN A 230 13.37 -2.08 -5.73
N LEU A 231 12.28 -2.86 -5.73
CA LEU A 231 11.49 -3.16 -6.93
C LEU A 231 10.89 -1.89 -7.53
N SER A 232 10.38 -0.97 -6.70
CA SER A 232 9.89 0.33 -7.16
C SER A 232 10.99 1.13 -7.86
N PHE A 233 12.20 1.17 -7.29
CA PHE A 233 13.35 1.82 -7.92
C PHE A 233 13.70 1.18 -9.27
N ILE A 234 13.77 -0.16 -9.34
CA ILE A 234 14.09 -0.89 -10.57
C ILE A 234 12.99 -0.69 -11.64
N ARG A 235 11.71 -0.80 -11.28
CA ARG A 235 10.57 -0.56 -12.19
C ARG A 235 10.62 0.85 -12.79
N ASN A 236 10.91 1.86 -11.98
CA ASN A 236 11.10 3.23 -12.45
C ASN A 236 12.28 3.37 -13.42
N ALA A 237 13.40 2.71 -13.12
CA ALA A 237 14.57 2.70 -14.00
C ALA A 237 14.31 1.95 -15.32
N ILE A 238 13.53 0.88 -15.29
CA ILE A 238 13.08 0.13 -16.48
C ILE A 238 12.03 0.94 -17.26
N GLY A 239 11.24 1.79 -16.61
CA GLY A 239 10.17 2.56 -17.23
C GLY A 239 8.88 1.74 -17.41
N VAL A 240 8.56 0.92 -16.40
CA VAL A 240 7.34 0.11 -16.34
C VAL A 240 6.51 0.48 -15.12
N SER A 241 5.19 0.27 -15.19
CA SER A 241 4.29 0.40 -14.05
C SER A 241 4.51 -0.71 -13.02
N SER A 242 3.80 -0.63 -11.89
CA SER A 242 3.74 -1.72 -10.89
C SER A 242 3.30 -3.06 -11.49
N GLU A 243 2.40 -3.03 -12.48
CA GLU A 243 1.94 -4.21 -13.22
C GLU A 243 2.82 -4.58 -14.43
N GLY A 244 3.99 -3.94 -14.62
CA GLY A 244 4.89 -4.24 -15.73
C GLY A 244 4.53 -3.61 -17.08
N TRP A 245 3.44 -2.83 -17.17
CA TRP A 245 3.05 -2.15 -18.41
C TRP A 245 3.99 -0.99 -18.78
N THR A 246 4.19 -0.80 -20.08
CA THR A 246 4.85 0.37 -20.66
C THR A 246 4.18 0.76 -21.98
N SER A 247 4.51 1.93 -22.53
CA SER A 247 3.96 2.35 -23.82
C SER A 247 4.55 1.52 -24.97
N ASN A 248 3.81 1.38 -26.07
CA ASN A 248 4.28 0.64 -27.24
C ASN A 248 5.62 1.19 -27.78
N GLU A 249 5.79 2.52 -27.74
CA GLU A 249 7.01 3.21 -28.17
C GLU A 249 8.23 2.89 -27.29
N MET A 250 8.00 2.66 -25.99
CA MET A 250 9.06 2.40 -25.01
C MET A 250 9.31 0.92 -24.76
N PHE A 251 8.53 0.02 -25.39
CA PHE A 251 8.56 -1.42 -25.12
C PHE A 251 9.94 -2.04 -25.32
N GLU A 252 10.54 -1.86 -26.48
CA GLU A 252 11.86 -2.44 -26.80
C GLU A 252 12.95 -1.91 -25.85
N ASP A 253 12.90 -0.61 -25.54
CA ASP A 253 13.83 0.01 -24.60
C ASP A 253 13.64 -0.51 -23.16
N ALA A 254 12.40 -0.73 -22.73
CA ALA A 254 12.09 -1.31 -21.42
C ALA A 254 12.57 -2.75 -21.31
N VAL A 255 12.38 -3.56 -22.37
CA VAL A 255 12.91 -4.93 -22.44
C VAL A 255 14.44 -4.93 -22.38
N ALA A 256 15.11 -4.04 -23.12
CA ALA A 256 16.57 -3.91 -23.08
C ALA A 256 17.06 -3.50 -21.69
N ARG A 257 16.42 -2.53 -21.03
CA ARG A 257 16.75 -2.12 -19.66
C ARG A 257 16.50 -3.24 -18.65
N SER A 258 15.40 -3.98 -18.76
CA SER A 258 15.10 -5.12 -17.89
C SER A 258 16.20 -6.18 -17.96
N ARG A 259 16.64 -6.55 -19.17
CA ARG A 259 17.78 -7.48 -19.38
C ARG A 259 19.07 -6.95 -18.77
N ALA A 260 19.39 -5.67 -18.98
CA ALA A 260 20.59 -5.06 -18.41
C ALA A 260 20.58 -5.06 -16.86
N TRP A 261 19.42 -4.83 -16.24
CA TRP A 261 19.27 -4.94 -14.78
C TRP A 261 19.47 -6.36 -14.28
N ARG A 262 18.94 -7.36 -15.00
CA ARG A 262 19.16 -8.78 -14.69
C ARG A 262 20.64 -9.14 -14.76
N GLU A 263 21.32 -8.75 -15.84
CA GLU A 263 22.76 -8.99 -16.02
C GLU A 263 23.59 -8.33 -14.90
N LEU A 264 23.25 -7.09 -14.52
CA LEU A 264 23.90 -6.39 -13.42
C LEU A 264 23.69 -7.09 -12.08
N ALA A 265 22.49 -7.60 -11.80
CA ALA A 265 22.20 -8.33 -10.57
C ALA A 265 23.02 -9.63 -10.49
N VAL A 266 23.04 -10.42 -11.57
CA VAL A 266 23.83 -11.66 -11.67
C VAL A 266 25.34 -11.38 -11.53
N GLU A 267 25.84 -10.32 -12.17
CA GLU A 267 27.24 -9.91 -12.06
C GLU A 267 27.60 -9.44 -10.63
N THR A 268 26.65 -8.84 -9.91
CA THR A 268 26.86 -8.41 -8.52
C THR A 268 26.94 -9.61 -7.57
N ALA A 269 26.18 -10.67 -7.85
CA ALA A 269 26.16 -11.90 -7.06
C ALA A 269 27.30 -12.88 -7.42
N LYS A 270 28.20 -12.55 -8.35
CA LYS A 270 29.17 -13.50 -8.92
C LYS A 270 30.19 -14.11 -7.93
N ASP A 271 30.38 -13.45 -6.78
CA ASP A 271 31.40 -13.86 -5.80
C ASP A 271 30.86 -14.98 -4.86
N ASP A 272 29.55 -15.27 -4.94
CA ASP A 272 28.89 -16.36 -4.23
C ASP A 272 28.04 -17.19 -5.22
N ASP A 273 28.45 -18.45 -5.44
CA ASP A 273 27.80 -19.34 -6.41
C ASP A 273 26.33 -19.65 -6.04
N ASP A 274 26.01 -19.67 -4.74
CA ASP A 274 24.65 -19.93 -4.26
C ASP A 274 23.77 -18.69 -4.51
N ASP A 275 24.24 -17.49 -4.15
CA ASP A 275 23.51 -16.22 -4.39
C ASP A 275 23.30 -15.96 -5.88
N ARG A 276 24.32 -16.24 -6.71
CA ARG A 276 24.20 -16.16 -8.16
C ARG A 276 23.14 -17.12 -8.68
N GLY A 277 23.16 -18.37 -8.21
CA GLY A 277 22.19 -19.38 -8.60
C GLY A 277 20.76 -19.01 -8.22
N MET A 278 20.55 -18.41 -7.04
CA MET A 278 19.24 -17.92 -6.60
C MET A 278 18.78 -16.71 -7.41
N THR A 279 19.67 -15.75 -7.66
CA THR A 279 19.38 -14.56 -8.49
C THR A 279 18.95 -14.95 -9.90
N GLU A 280 19.61 -15.94 -10.52
CA GLU A 280 19.27 -16.41 -11.85
C GLU A 280 17.91 -17.14 -11.90
N ARG A 281 17.53 -17.88 -10.84
CA ARG A 281 16.29 -18.67 -10.77
C ARG A 281 15.07 -17.87 -10.32
N HIS A 282 15.27 -16.88 -9.45
CA HIS A 282 14.20 -16.14 -8.80
C HIS A 282 14.18 -14.66 -9.24
N TRP A 283 14.65 -14.37 -10.46
CA TRP A 283 14.58 -13.02 -10.99
C TRP A 283 13.12 -12.52 -11.05
N PRO A 284 12.78 -11.39 -10.43
CA PRO A 284 11.39 -10.94 -10.27
C PRO A 284 10.65 -10.59 -11.56
N PHE A 285 11.39 -10.29 -12.64
CA PHE A 285 10.82 -9.87 -13.92
C PHE A 285 10.87 -10.97 -15.00
N ASP A 286 11.29 -12.19 -14.65
CA ASP A 286 11.26 -13.33 -15.56
C ASP A 286 9.90 -14.04 -15.49
N ASP A 287 9.41 -14.50 -16.63
CA ASP A 287 8.21 -15.35 -16.70
C ASP A 287 8.42 -16.65 -15.89
N PHE A 288 7.35 -17.15 -15.30
CA PHE A 288 7.37 -18.39 -14.52
C PHE A 288 6.09 -19.18 -14.56
N ASP A 289 6.20 -20.46 -14.24
CA ASP A 289 5.04 -21.33 -14.05
C ASP A 289 4.49 -21.11 -12.64
N GLU A 290 3.20 -20.78 -12.53
CA GLU A 290 2.53 -20.55 -11.25
C GLU A 290 2.51 -21.82 -10.36
N ASP A 291 2.72 -23.00 -10.95
CA ASP A 291 2.81 -24.28 -10.23
C ASP A 291 4.22 -24.59 -9.65
N GLU A 292 5.21 -23.70 -9.84
CA GLU A 292 6.63 -23.86 -9.42
C GLU A 292 6.92 -23.42 -7.96
#